data_AF-A0A7X9HLK0-F1
#
_entry.id   AF-A0A7X9HLK0-F1
#
_cell.length_a   1.000
_cell.length_b   1.000
_cell.length_c   1.000
_cell.angle_alpha   90.00
_cell.angle_beta   90.00
_cell.angle_gamma   90.00
#
_symmetry.space_group_name_H-M   'P 1'
#
loop_
_entity.id
_entity.type
_entity.pdbx_description
1 polymer ?
#
loop_
_entity_poly.entity_id
_entity_poly.type
_entity_poly.pdbx_seq_one_letter_code
_entity_poly.pdbx_strand_id
1 'polypeptide(L)'
;MLRASSHWTGINLSMMWLSAGMWALGAHRTALAGALMALGVGTGNYVLPSAMTAMALCFLRSWRHGARFAGGFLLPWAAVQLIGLALGGSGYIDAVYRYHLAKPGAAGGTGAMFARVLTDNFALLISAACGLVFASLQGWLDRRLPREASGFATPFEENPAVPSFLRRLLRALCGLLDTGGRQGWIFALGIFALANLVFLAMLSRLFPFYFLLLFLFLAHMGGYAVQSFAERVAALWRRRQQRDRAFFEALSVALVVLVGVIAFGMVRLPLQRSLLPNYVRTGDRPMVWVDAPVPEFANKIMRALCFVDVARAYQDYGTCTEALFHESQYFEAVEKLADFVRQNTHPAQTIFGDSSSAGLIALLAGRRLAADEADTNVMRFRSGITPVQDFIRRVDDPRLGLVVVSGREQRGKDGRAVRRFDGFASMPEFRRFLEENFEPAFHIRDRTKGDFFIYRRK
;
A
#
# COMPACT_ATOMS: atom_id res chain seq x y z
N MET A 1 3.68 -6.29 -3.39
CA MET A 1 2.55 -5.91 -4.26
C MET A 1 1.38 -6.88 -4.14
N LEU A 2 1.54 -8.19 -4.41
CA LEU A 2 0.45 -9.18 -4.40
C LEU A 2 -0.46 -9.14 -3.14
N ARG A 3 0.13 -9.11 -1.96
CA ARG A 3 -0.62 -9.01 -0.69
C ARG A 3 -1.51 -7.77 -0.57
N ALA A 4 -1.07 -6.64 -1.13
CA ALA A 4 -1.85 -5.41 -1.05
C ALA A 4 -2.93 -5.35 -2.14
N SER A 5 -2.82 -6.18 -3.19
CA SER A 5 -3.80 -6.25 -4.27
C SER A 5 -5.04 -7.08 -3.95
N SER A 6 -5.03 -7.90 -2.89
CA SER A 6 -6.22 -8.62 -2.42
C SER A 6 -7.15 -7.78 -1.54
N HIS A 7 -6.74 -6.55 -1.20
CA HIS A 7 -7.55 -5.67 -0.36
C HIS A 7 -8.36 -4.66 -1.21
N TRP A 8 -9.66 -4.56 -0.90
CA TRP A 8 -10.62 -3.64 -1.51
C TRP A 8 -10.44 -2.19 -0.99
N THR A 9 -9.22 -1.66 -1.03
CA THR A 9 -8.88 -0.30 -0.55
C THR A 9 -8.84 0.73 -1.69
N GLY A 10 -9.18 0.32 -2.91
CA GLY A 10 -9.01 1.12 -4.12
C GLY A 10 -7.54 1.29 -4.56
N ILE A 11 -6.56 0.78 -3.81
CA ILE A 11 -5.13 1.00 -4.09
C ILE A 11 -4.70 0.49 -5.46
N ASN A 12 -5.24 -0.65 -5.92
CA ASN A 12 -4.92 -1.19 -7.25
C ASN A 12 -5.40 -0.24 -8.36
N LEU A 13 -6.62 0.28 -8.23
CA LEU A 13 -7.18 1.23 -9.18
C LEU A 13 -6.42 2.56 -9.14
N SER A 14 -6.07 3.06 -7.95
CA SER A 14 -5.21 4.24 -7.80
C SER A 14 -3.84 4.04 -8.47
N MET A 15 -3.23 2.86 -8.31
CA MET A 15 -1.96 2.50 -8.94
C MET A 15 -2.08 2.38 -10.46
N MET A 16 -3.17 1.81 -10.96
CA MET A 16 -3.46 1.73 -12.40
C MET A 16 -3.56 3.14 -12.99
N TRP A 17 -4.38 4.01 -12.39
CA TRP A 17 -4.54 5.39 -12.83
C TRP A 17 -3.24 6.19 -12.78
N LEU A 18 -2.47 6.03 -11.70
CA LEU A 18 -1.16 6.66 -11.56
C LEU A 18 -0.19 6.16 -12.65
N SER A 19 -0.15 4.86 -12.92
CA SER A 19 0.70 4.27 -13.96
C SER A 19 0.32 4.79 -15.35
N ALA A 20 -0.98 4.82 -15.67
CA ALA A 20 -1.49 5.36 -16.92
C ALA A 20 -1.20 6.87 -17.05
N GLY A 21 -1.34 7.63 -15.95
CA GLY A 21 -0.99 9.05 -15.89
C GLY A 21 0.50 9.28 -16.13
N MET A 22 1.37 8.47 -15.53
CA MET A 22 2.82 8.53 -15.76
C MET A 22 3.21 8.18 -17.20
N TRP A 23 2.57 7.17 -17.79
CA TRP A 23 2.73 6.84 -19.21
C TRP A 23 2.31 8.01 -20.11
N ALA A 24 1.13 8.59 -19.87
CA ALA A 24 0.65 9.73 -20.64
C ALA A 24 1.58 10.95 -20.49
N LEU A 25 2.13 11.17 -19.29
CA LEU A 25 3.10 12.23 -19.03
C LEU A 25 4.40 12.01 -19.83
N GLY A 26 4.94 10.79 -19.81
CA GLY A 26 6.12 10.41 -20.60
C GLY A 26 5.88 10.49 -22.11
N ALA A 27 4.65 10.22 -22.56
CA ALA A 27 4.21 10.40 -23.95
C ALA A 27 3.84 11.86 -24.31
N HIS A 28 4.14 12.83 -23.42
CA HIS A 28 3.83 14.26 -23.57
C HIS A 28 2.34 14.60 -23.75
N ARG A 29 1.43 13.69 -23.39
CA ARG A 29 -0.03 13.89 -23.38
C ARG A 29 -0.47 14.54 -22.07
N THR A 30 -0.01 15.77 -21.83
CA THR A 30 -0.16 16.48 -20.54
C THR A 30 -1.58 16.58 -20.00
N ALA A 31 -2.57 16.93 -20.83
CA ALA A 31 -3.97 17.00 -20.40
C ALA A 31 -4.53 15.63 -20.00
N LEU A 32 -4.21 14.58 -20.78
CA LEU A 32 -4.60 13.20 -20.46
C LEU A 32 -3.93 12.72 -19.17
N ALA A 33 -2.65 13.05 -18.95
CA ALA A 33 -1.94 12.74 -17.71
C ALA A 33 -2.63 13.37 -16.50
N GLY A 34 -3.03 14.65 -16.61
CA GLY A 34 -3.82 15.34 -15.58
C GLY A 34 -5.13 14.61 -15.30
N ALA A 35 -5.88 14.23 -16.34
CA ALA A 35 -7.16 13.54 -16.19
C ALA A 35 -7.03 12.17 -15.51
N LEU A 36 -6.06 11.36 -15.93
CA LEU A 36 -5.80 10.04 -15.34
C LEU A 36 -5.37 10.16 -13.87
N MET A 37 -4.49 11.12 -13.55
CA MET A 37 -4.09 11.35 -12.15
C MET A 37 -5.23 11.91 -11.29
N ALA A 38 -6.15 12.70 -11.84
CA ALA A 38 -7.36 13.14 -11.16
C ALA A 38 -8.30 11.98 -10.81
N LEU A 39 -8.49 11.03 -11.72
CA LEU A 39 -9.22 9.79 -11.44
C LEU A 39 -8.51 8.94 -10.38
N GLY A 40 -7.17 8.91 -10.41
CA GLY A 40 -6.35 8.31 -9.36
C GLY A 40 -6.59 8.94 -7.99
N VAL A 41 -6.61 10.27 -7.89
CA VAL A 41 -6.92 11.00 -6.65
C VAL A 41 -8.37 10.74 -6.20
N GLY A 42 -9.32 10.74 -7.13
CA GLY A 42 -10.73 10.43 -6.85
C GLY A 42 -10.94 8.99 -6.33
N THR A 43 -10.06 8.06 -6.71
CA THR A 43 -10.04 6.69 -6.18
C THR A 43 -9.32 6.60 -4.83
N GLY A 44 -8.23 7.35 -4.67
CA GLY A 44 -7.42 7.37 -3.47
C GLY A 44 -6.64 8.67 -3.32
N ASN A 45 -7.01 9.48 -2.33
CA ASN A 45 -6.41 10.80 -2.06
C ASN A 45 -4.88 10.77 -1.89
N TYR A 46 -4.31 9.62 -1.52
CA TYR A 46 -2.87 9.44 -1.41
C TYR A 46 -2.11 9.54 -2.75
N VAL A 47 -2.79 9.56 -3.91
CA VAL A 47 -2.18 9.85 -5.23
C VAL A 47 -1.83 11.34 -5.39
N LEU A 48 -2.45 12.22 -4.59
CA LEU A 48 -2.33 13.66 -4.72
C LEU A 48 -0.88 14.19 -4.74
N PRO A 49 0.05 13.74 -3.88
CA PRO A 49 1.45 14.19 -3.94
C PRO A 49 2.07 13.95 -5.31
N SER A 50 1.83 12.78 -5.92
CA SER A 50 2.32 12.47 -7.26
C SER A 50 1.70 13.40 -8.31
N ALA A 51 0.38 13.64 -8.24
CA ALA A 51 -0.29 14.56 -9.17
C ALA A 51 0.27 15.98 -9.06
N MET A 52 0.54 16.45 -7.84
CA MET A 52 1.16 17.76 -7.59
C MET A 52 2.59 17.83 -8.11
N THR A 53 3.39 16.77 -7.93
CA THR A 53 4.73 16.67 -8.51
C THR A 53 4.69 16.71 -10.05
N ALA A 54 3.78 15.95 -10.67
CA ALA A 54 3.61 15.96 -12.12
C ALA A 54 3.23 17.35 -12.65
N MET A 55 2.29 18.02 -11.98
CA MET A 55 1.88 19.38 -12.30
C MET A 55 3.05 20.36 -12.20
N ALA A 56 3.81 20.32 -11.11
CA ALA A 56 4.98 21.16 -10.90
C ALA A 56 6.03 20.94 -12.01
N LEU A 57 6.34 19.68 -12.35
CA LEU A 57 7.25 19.36 -13.45
C LEU A 57 6.74 19.88 -14.80
N CYS A 58 5.42 19.83 -15.04
CA CYS A 58 4.83 20.41 -16.25
C CYS A 58 4.97 21.94 -16.31
N PHE A 59 4.79 22.64 -15.19
CA PHE A 59 5.01 24.09 -15.10
C PHE A 59 6.48 24.48 -15.26
N LEU A 60 7.40 23.70 -14.70
CA LEU A 60 8.83 23.89 -14.89
C LEU A 60 9.24 23.75 -16.36
N ARG A 61 8.58 22.86 -17.12
CA ARG A 61 8.78 22.72 -18.56
C ARG A 61 8.26 23.92 -19.34
N SER A 62 7.02 24.36 -19.09
CA SER A 62 6.46 25.61 -19.60
C SER A 62 5.08 25.88 -18.98
N TRP A 63 4.66 27.15 -18.98
CA TRP A 63 3.31 27.54 -18.58
C TRP A 63 2.21 26.76 -19.32
N ARG A 64 2.35 26.59 -20.65
CA ARG A 64 1.36 25.89 -21.48
C ARG A 64 1.19 24.42 -21.10
N HIS A 65 2.29 23.72 -20.77
CA HIS A 65 2.24 22.32 -20.34
C HIS A 65 1.59 22.21 -18.95
N GLY A 66 1.97 23.09 -18.02
CA GLY A 66 1.36 23.15 -16.68
C GLY A 66 -0.14 23.45 -16.71
N ALA A 67 -0.57 24.45 -17.48
CA ALA A 67 -1.98 24.80 -17.64
C ALA A 67 -2.81 23.67 -18.28
N ARG A 68 -2.25 22.97 -19.28
CA ARG A 68 -2.89 21.79 -19.88
C ARG A 68 -3.06 20.65 -18.88
N PHE A 69 -2.03 20.36 -18.09
CA PHE A 69 -2.12 19.36 -17.03
C PHE A 69 -3.17 19.77 -15.99
N ALA A 70 -3.12 21.01 -15.51
CA ALA A 70 -4.04 21.53 -14.50
C ALA A 70 -5.50 21.48 -14.98
N GLY A 71 -5.78 21.92 -16.22
CA GLY A 71 -7.12 21.81 -16.80
C GLY A 71 -7.57 20.35 -16.96
N GLY A 72 -6.66 19.48 -17.42
CA GLY A 72 -6.91 18.04 -17.49
C GLY A 72 -7.19 17.40 -16.12
N PHE A 73 -6.58 17.90 -15.04
CA PHE A 73 -6.77 17.39 -13.69
C PHE A 73 -8.03 17.94 -13.02
N LEU A 74 -8.24 19.26 -13.05
CA LEU A 74 -9.30 19.94 -12.31
C LEU A 74 -10.69 19.55 -12.82
N LEU A 75 -10.87 19.36 -14.13
CA LEU A 75 -12.18 19.02 -14.70
C LEU A 75 -12.71 17.65 -14.22
N PRO A 76 -11.99 16.52 -14.40
CA PRO A 76 -12.46 15.23 -13.91
C PRO A 76 -12.50 15.16 -12.39
N TRP A 77 -11.54 15.79 -11.69
CA TRP A 77 -11.56 15.83 -10.23
C TRP A 77 -12.82 16.53 -9.73
N ALA A 78 -13.12 17.73 -10.23
CA ALA A 78 -14.32 18.47 -9.85
C ALA A 78 -15.61 17.71 -10.19
N ALA A 79 -15.67 17.03 -11.35
CA ALA A 79 -16.81 16.18 -11.70
C ALA A 79 -17.03 15.06 -10.66
N VAL A 80 -15.97 14.37 -10.23
CA VAL A 80 -16.07 13.36 -9.16
C VAL A 80 -16.56 13.97 -7.84
N GLN A 81 -16.04 15.14 -7.46
CA GLN A 81 -16.48 15.85 -6.25
C GLN A 81 -17.96 16.22 -6.33
N LEU A 82 -18.41 16.78 -7.45
CA LEU A 82 -19.79 17.20 -7.66
C LEU A 82 -20.75 16.02 -7.65
N ILE A 83 -20.38 14.89 -8.26
CA ILE A 83 -21.19 13.65 -8.20
C ILE A 83 -21.28 13.15 -6.75
N GLY A 84 -20.15 13.11 -6.03
CA GLY A 84 -20.12 12.71 -4.62
C GLY A 84 -20.98 13.59 -3.73
N LEU A 85 -20.92 14.91 -3.93
CA LEU A 85 -21.75 15.89 -3.22
C LEU A 85 -23.23 15.78 -3.60
N ALA A 86 -23.57 15.57 -4.88
CA ALA A 86 -24.94 15.44 -5.33
C ALA A 86 -25.62 14.18 -4.76
N LEU A 87 -24.88 13.07 -4.65
CA LEU A 87 -25.41 11.79 -4.15
C LEU A 87 -25.37 11.68 -2.62
N GLY A 88 -24.30 12.18 -1.98
CA GLY A 88 -24.02 11.97 -0.55
C GLY A 88 -24.12 13.22 0.32
N GLY A 89 -24.34 14.40 -0.25
CA GLY A 89 -24.41 15.66 0.48
C GLY A 89 -23.18 15.92 1.36
N SER A 90 -23.40 16.37 2.59
CA SER A 90 -22.33 16.57 3.57
C SER A 90 -21.69 15.25 4.04
N GLY A 91 -22.43 14.14 4.00
CA GLY A 91 -21.93 12.82 4.38
C GLY A 91 -20.75 12.37 3.51
N TYR A 92 -20.72 12.77 2.24
CA TYR A 92 -19.58 12.56 1.36
C TYR A 92 -18.32 13.27 1.88
N ILE A 93 -18.43 14.55 2.26
CA ILE A 93 -17.30 15.34 2.77
C ILE A 93 -16.79 14.76 4.09
N ASP A 94 -17.70 14.34 4.96
CA ASP A 94 -17.36 13.72 6.24
C ASP A 94 -16.58 12.42 6.03
N ALA A 95 -17.08 11.55 5.14
CA ALA A 95 -16.47 10.25 4.87
C ALA A 95 -15.12 10.36 4.12
N VAL A 96 -15.01 11.25 3.12
CA VAL A 96 -13.84 11.32 2.24
C VAL A 96 -12.73 12.22 2.80
N TYR A 97 -13.10 13.35 3.42
CA TYR A 97 -12.14 14.36 3.84
C TYR A 97 -12.02 14.44 5.35
N ARG A 98 -13.11 14.75 6.07
CA ARG A 98 -13.02 15.00 7.52
C ARG A 98 -12.52 13.77 8.25
N TYR A 99 -12.97 12.58 7.86
CA TYR A 99 -12.54 11.31 8.45
C TYR A 99 -11.04 11.10 8.35
N HIS A 100 -10.44 11.41 7.20
CA HIS A 100 -9.01 11.23 7.01
C HIS A 100 -8.18 12.27 7.76
N LEU A 101 -8.69 13.50 7.91
CA LEU A 101 -8.03 14.56 8.69
C LEU A 101 -8.17 14.36 10.21
N ALA A 102 -9.30 13.84 10.66
CA ALA A 102 -9.60 13.60 12.08
C ALA A 102 -9.09 12.26 12.62
N LYS A 103 -8.47 11.43 11.78
CA LYS A 103 -7.91 10.14 12.20
C LYS A 103 -6.84 10.37 13.29
N PRO A 104 -7.02 9.81 14.50
CA PRO A 104 -6.01 9.96 15.54
C PRO A 104 -4.71 9.29 15.12
N GLY A 105 -3.59 9.95 15.40
CA GLY A 105 -2.26 9.39 15.22
C GLY A 105 -2.08 8.10 16.01
N ALA A 106 -1.32 7.15 15.48
CA ALA A 106 -0.93 5.95 16.21
C ALA A 106 0.48 6.17 16.78
N ALA A 107 0.58 6.43 18.08
CA ALA A 107 1.87 6.59 18.75
C ALA A 107 2.78 5.37 18.48
N GLY A 108 4.01 5.62 18.03
CA GLY A 108 5.04 4.59 17.82
C GLY A 108 4.90 3.72 16.56
N GLY A 109 3.86 3.87 15.75
CA GLY A 109 3.62 3.00 14.58
C GLY A 109 4.41 3.36 13.32
N THR A 110 4.69 4.65 13.11
CA THR A 110 5.23 5.17 11.85
C THR A 110 6.64 4.67 11.56
N GLY A 111 7.55 4.73 12.55
CA GLY A 111 8.94 4.29 12.38
C GLY A 111 9.07 2.79 12.11
N ALA A 112 8.37 1.96 12.88
CA ALA A 112 8.33 0.52 12.65
C ALA A 112 7.73 0.17 11.28
N MET A 113 6.74 0.93 10.81
CA MET A 113 6.17 0.74 9.49
C MET A 113 7.17 1.07 8.37
N PHE A 114 7.91 2.18 8.48
CA PHE A 114 8.99 2.51 7.54
C PHE A 114 10.06 1.42 7.53
N ALA A 115 10.59 1.05 8.70
CA ALA A 115 11.59 0.00 8.81
C ALA A 115 11.11 -1.31 8.16
N ARG A 116 9.85 -1.69 8.41
CA ARG A 116 9.23 -2.85 7.77
C ARG A 116 9.19 -2.73 6.26
N VAL A 117 8.66 -1.65 5.73
CA VAL A 117 8.57 -1.48 4.27
C VAL A 117 9.96 -1.46 3.62
N LEU A 118 10.91 -0.77 4.23
CA LEU A 118 12.30 -0.68 3.74
C LEU A 118 12.96 -2.06 3.69
N THR A 119 12.77 -2.87 4.74
CA THR A 119 13.40 -4.19 4.85
C THR A 119 12.68 -5.27 4.04
N ASP A 120 11.35 -5.23 3.94
CA ASP A 120 10.56 -6.15 3.11
C ASP A 120 10.76 -5.90 1.61
N ASN A 121 11.02 -4.66 1.20
CA ASN A 121 11.17 -4.25 -0.21
C ASN A 121 12.60 -3.82 -0.53
N PHE A 122 13.56 -4.40 0.18
CA PHE A 122 14.95 -3.99 0.14
C PHE A 122 15.57 -4.06 -1.27
N ALA A 123 15.33 -5.15 -2.01
CA ALA A 123 15.82 -5.30 -3.39
C ALA A 123 15.27 -4.22 -4.34
N LEU A 124 14.02 -3.80 -4.14
CA LEU A 124 13.41 -2.73 -4.92
C LEU A 124 14.08 -1.38 -4.64
N LEU A 125 14.40 -1.08 -3.38
CA LEU A 125 15.09 0.14 -2.99
C LEU A 125 16.53 0.19 -3.50
N ILE A 126 17.27 -0.91 -3.36
CA ILE A 126 18.65 -1.00 -3.85
C ILE A 126 18.70 -0.87 -5.37
N SER A 127 17.86 -1.61 -6.09
CA SER A 127 17.81 -1.50 -7.57
C SER A 127 17.44 -0.09 -8.04
N ALA A 128 16.48 0.57 -7.36
CA ALA A 128 16.14 1.96 -7.65
C ALA A 128 17.31 2.93 -7.39
N ALA A 129 18.02 2.77 -6.27
CA ALA A 129 19.21 3.56 -5.96
C ALA A 129 20.32 3.34 -7.00
N CYS A 130 20.56 2.09 -7.42
CA CYS A 130 21.46 1.79 -8.54
C CYS A 130 21.01 2.47 -9.84
N GLY A 131 19.71 2.56 -10.09
CA GLY A 131 19.16 3.28 -11.25
C GLY A 131 19.55 4.75 -11.28
N LEU A 132 19.43 5.44 -10.14
CA LEU A 132 19.87 6.83 -9.99
C LEU A 132 21.39 6.98 -10.16
N VAL A 133 22.17 6.07 -9.58
CA VAL A 133 23.63 6.06 -9.74
C VAL A 133 24.01 5.86 -11.21
N PHE A 134 23.40 4.90 -11.90
CA PHE A 134 23.65 4.68 -13.33
C PHE A 134 23.24 5.88 -14.17
N ALA A 135 22.09 6.50 -13.92
CA ALA A 135 21.67 7.72 -14.61
C ALA A 135 22.69 8.86 -14.41
N SER A 136 23.22 9.01 -13.19
CA SER A 136 24.21 10.04 -12.85
C SER A 136 25.57 9.79 -13.49
N LEU A 137 25.98 8.53 -13.60
CA LEU A 137 27.26 8.13 -14.20
C LEU A 137 27.19 7.96 -15.72
N GLN A 138 26.01 7.97 -16.31
CA GLN A 138 25.79 7.60 -17.72
C GLN A 138 26.67 8.44 -18.66
N GLY A 139 26.77 9.76 -18.45
CA GLY A 139 27.63 10.63 -19.29
C GLY A 139 29.13 10.35 -19.16
N TRP A 140 29.62 9.96 -17.98
CA TRP A 140 31.01 9.51 -17.80
C TRP A 140 31.24 8.16 -18.48
N LEU A 141 30.26 7.27 -18.33
CA LEU A 141 30.29 5.92 -18.89
C LEU A 141 30.22 5.91 -20.42
N ASP A 142 29.37 6.75 -21.03
CA ASP A 142 29.18 6.82 -22.47
C ASP A 142 30.42 7.39 -23.19
N ARG A 143 31.20 8.27 -22.54
CA ARG A 143 32.50 8.71 -23.09
C ARG A 143 33.51 7.58 -23.19
N ARG A 144 33.44 6.59 -22.29
CA ARG A 144 34.37 5.43 -22.27
C ARG A 144 33.85 4.26 -23.10
N LEU A 145 32.54 4.18 -23.27
CA LEU A 145 31.84 3.18 -24.08
C LEU A 145 30.87 3.89 -25.04
N PRO A 146 31.38 4.56 -26.09
CA PRO A 146 30.53 5.32 -27.01
C PRO A 146 29.40 4.44 -27.57
N ARG A 147 28.17 4.89 -27.33
CA ARG A 147 26.97 4.38 -27.97
C ARG A 147 26.67 5.21 -29.20
N GLU A 148 26.03 4.60 -30.19
CA GLU A 148 25.43 5.35 -31.30
C GLU A 148 24.45 6.38 -30.73
N ALA A 149 24.68 7.65 -31.07
CA ALA A 149 23.93 8.77 -30.53
C ALA A 149 22.46 8.70 -30.98
N SER A 150 21.53 8.60 -30.04
CA SER A 150 20.10 8.79 -30.31
C SER A 150 19.78 10.27 -30.13
N GLY A 151 19.66 10.98 -31.25
CA GLY A 151 19.39 12.40 -31.29
C GLY A 151 17.93 12.71 -31.02
N PHE A 152 17.64 13.33 -29.87
CA PHE A 152 16.47 14.16 -29.64
C PHE A 152 16.80 15.14 -28.51
N ALA A 153 17.26 16.34 -28.87
CA ALA A 153 17.28 17.48 -27.96
C ALA A 153 16.08 18.35 -28.30
N THR A 154 15.19 18.57 -27.33
CA THR A 154 14.14 19.58 -27.49
C THR A 154 14.62 20.91 -26.93
N PRO A 155 14.52 22.01 -27.69
CA PRO A 155 14.92 23.33 -27.19
C PRO A 155 13.99 23.78 -26.07
N PHE A 156 14.58 24.32 -25.00
CA PHE A 156 13.86 24.94 -23.89
C PHE A 156 13.42 26.36 -24.31
N GLU A 157 12.12 26.66 -24.22
CA GLU A 157 11.61 28.02 -24.46
C GLU A 157 12.00 28.93 -23.30
N GLU A 158 12.82 29.96 -23.55
CA GLU A 158 13.24 30.91 -22.53
C GLU A 158 12.11 31.88 -22.15
N ASN A 159 11.74 31.93 -20.86
CA ASN A 159 10.86 32.97 -20.34
C ASN A 159 11.70 34.15 -19.79
N PRO A 160 11.62 35.35 -20.38
CA PRO A 160 12.43 36.51 -19.97
C PRO A 160 12.05 37.08 -18.60
N ALA A 161 10.89 36.76 -18.04
CA ALA A 161 10.38 37.34 -16.79
C ALA A 161 11.02 36.77 -15.50
N VAL A 162 11.87 35.74 -15.61
CA VAL A 162 12.45 35.07 -14.43
C VAL A 162 13.83 35.67 -14.09
N PRO A 163 14.16 35.93 -12.81
CA PRO A 163 15.50 36.40 -12.41
C PRO A 163 16.63 35.50 -12.92
N SER A 164 17.79 36.08 -13.25
CA SER A 164 18.90 35.38 -13.92
C SER A 164 19.46 34.19 -13.11
N PHE A 165 19.53 34.30 -11.78
CA PHE A 165 19.98 33.19 -10.93
C PHE A 165 18.97 32.03 -10.95
N LEU A 166 17.68 32.34 -10.84
CA LEU A 166 16.59 31.36 -10.96
C LEU A 166 16.60 30.71 -12.35
N ARG A 167 16.87 31.46 -13.42
CA ARG A 167 17.03 30.89 -14.78
C ARG A 167 18.18 29.91 -14.88
N ARG A 168 19.31 30.16 -14.21
CA ARG A 168 20.45 29.21 -14.19
C ARG A 168 20.10 27.95 -13.40
N LEU A 169 19.48 28.10 -12.24
CA LEU A 169 19.01 26.97 -11.43
C LEU A 169 17.96 26.15 -12.17
N LEU A 170 16.96 26.81 -12.77
CA LEU A 170 15.92 26.17 -13.57
C LEU A 170 16.50 25.49 -14.80
N ARG A 171 17.49 26.07 -15.49
CA ARG A 171 18.19 25.38 -16.59
C ARG A 171 18.96 24.16 -16.12
N ALA A 172 19.65 24.23 -14.98
CA ALA A 172 20.34 23.09 -14.40
C ALA A 172 19.35 21.98 -14.01
N LEU A 173 18.25 22.35 -13.36
CA LEU A 173 17.17 21.42 -13.00
C LEU A 173 16.47 20.85 -14.23
N CYS A 174 16.15 21.66 -15.24
CA CYS A 174 15.50 21.20 -16.48
C CYS A 174 16.44 20.34 -17.32
N GLY A 175 17.75 20.61 -17.32
CA GLY A 175 18.75 19.76 -17.95
C GLY A 175 18.90 18.40 -17.24
N LEU A 176 18.85 18.40 -15.91
CA LEU A 176 18.80 17.17 -15.10
C LEU A 176 17.46 16.42 -15.27
N LEU A 177 16.38 17.16 -15.51
CA LEU A 177 15.02 16.66 -15.66
C LEU A 177 14.54 16.69 -17.11
N ASP A 178 15.45 16.54 -18.07
CA ASP A 178 15.06 16.39 -19.47
C ASP A 178 14.33 15.06 -19.64
N THR A 179 13.01 15.13 -19.41
CA THR A 179 12.08 14.01 -19.53
C THR A 179 12.02 13.45 -20.96
N GLY A 180 12.62 14.12 -21.95
CA GLY A 180 12.79 13.56 -23.29
C GLY A 180 13.84 12.44 -23.35
N GLY A 181 14.81 12.46 -22.42
CA GLY A 181 15.84 11.43 -22.30
C GLY A 181 15.55 10.40 -21.21
N ARG A 182 16.08 9.18 -21.37
CA ARG A 182 15.97 8.12 -20.35
C ARG A 182 16.50 8.59 -19.00
N GLN A 183 17.63 9.29 -18.96
CA GLN A 183 18.26 9.78 -17.73
C GLN A 183 17.36 10.78 -16.98
N GLY A 184 16.87 11.81 -17.66
CA GLY A 184 16.02 12.81 -17.04
C GLY A 184 14.69 12.22 -16.54
N TRP A 185 14.17 11.20 -17.24
CA TRP A 185 13.02 10.44 -16.74
C TRP A 185 13.33 9.69 -15.42
N ILE A 186 14.51 9.07 -15.27
CA ILE A 186 14.91 8.42 -14.01
C ILE A 186 15.02 9.43 -12.86
N PHE A 187 15.60 10.61 -13.11
CA PHE A 187 15.63 11.67 -12.10
C PHE A 187 14.23 12.16 -11.74
N ALA A 188 13.35 12.34 -12.73
CA ALA A 188 11.96 12.70 -12.47
C ALA A 188 11.28 11.66 -11.58
N LEU A 189 11.41 10.37 -11.87
CA LEU A 189 10.90 9.27 -11.02
C LEU A 189 11.47 9.32 -9.59
N GLY A 190 12.74 9.70 -9.43
CA GLY A 190 13.35 9.94 -8.13
C GLY A 190 12.67 11.08 -7.35
N ILE A 191 12.31 12.17 -8.03
CA ILE A 191 11.54 13.27 -7.42
C ILE A 191 10.14 12.81 -7.02
N PHE A 192 9.44 12.05 -7.86
CA PHE A 192 8.14 11.46 -7.49
C PHE A 192 8.26 10.57 -6.25
N ALA A 193 9.28 9.70 -6.20
CA ALA A 193 9.55 8.84 -5.06
C ALA A 193 9.81 9.66 -3.78
N LEU A 194 10.64 10.70 -3.87
CA LEU A 194 10.93 11.59 -2.75
C LEU A 194 9.69 12.35 -2.27
N ALA A 195 8.89 12.90 -3.18
CA ALA A 195 7.67 13.62 -2.84
C ALA A 195 6.67 12.73 -2.10
N ASN A 196 6.50 11.48 -2.55
CA ASN A 196 5.68 10.51 -1.83
C ASN A 196 6.27 10.17 -0.46
N LEU A 197 7.59 10.00 -0.36
CA LEU A 197 8.24 9.71 0.92
C LEU A 197 8.04 10.85 1.94
N VAL A 198 8.19 12.10 1.51
CA VAL A 198 7.91 13.29 2.33
C VAL A 198 6.45 13.31 2.76
N PHE A 199 5.51 13.09 1.84
CA PHE A 199 4.09 12.99 2.18
C PHE A 199 3.82 11.90 3.23
N LEU A 200 4.36 10.71 3.04
CA LEU A 200 4.21 9.61 3.99
C LEU A 200 4.81 9.96 5.37
N ALA A 201 5.95 10.65 5.41
CA ALA A 201 6.56 11.09 6.65
C ALA A 201 5.70 12.14 7.40
N MET A 202 4.88 12.90 6.69
CA MET A 202 3.95 13.88 7.28
C MET A 202 2.66 13.25 7.81
N LEU A 203 2.36 11.99 7.49
CA LEU A 203 1.15 11.33 7.97
C LEU A 203 1.29 10.93 9.44
N SER A 204 0.29 11.28 10.24
CA SER A 204 0.18 10.87 11.65
C SER A 204 0.05 9.34 11.83
N ARG A 205 -0.35 8.65 10.76
CA ARG A 205 -0.51 7.20 10.74
C ARG A 205 -0.22 6.62 9.35
N LEU A 206 0.67 5.64 9.32
CA LEU A 206 1.05 4.95 8.10
C LEU A 206 0.49 3.54 8.03
N PHE A 207 -0.02 3.19 6.85
CA PHE A 207 -0.39 1.83 6.49
C PHE A 207 0.55 1.31 5.39
N PRO A 208 0.85 0.00 5.37
CA PRO A 208 1.82 -0.56 4.42
C PRO A 208 1.44 -0.28 2.95
N PHE A 209 0.15 -0.28 2.63
CA PHE A 209 -0.32 -0.13 1.25
C PHE A 209 -0.10 1.27 0.67
N TYR A 210 0.10 2.31 1.50
CA TYR A 210 0.43 3.64 0.99
C TYR A 210 1.78 3.68 0.26
N PHE A 211 2.70 2.78 0.61
CA PHE A 211 3.99 2.67 -0.04
C PHE A 211 3.91 2.05 -1.45
N LEU A 212 2.77 1.46 -1.84
CA LEU A 212 2.63 0.93 -3.21
C LEU A 212 2.83 2.02 -4.28
N LEU A 213 2.38 3.25 -4.00
CA LEU A 213 2.60 4.38 -4.93
C LEU A 213 4.08 4.65 -5.14
N LEU A 214 4.85 4.63 -4.06
CA LEU A 214 6.30 4.76 -4.11
C LEU A 214 6.92 3.63 -4.96
N PHE A 215 6.43 2.40 -4.79
CA PHE A 215 6.99 1.23 -5.48
C PHE A 215 6.84 1.30 -7.00
N LEU A 216 5.84 2.00 -7.53
CA LEU A 216 5.73 2.24 -8.97
C LEU A 216 7.01 2.91 -9.50
N PHE A 217 7.43 4.00 -8.86
CA PHE A 217 8.59 4.78 -9.28
C PHE A 217 9.89 4.02 -9.05
N LEU A 218 10.03 3.37 -7.88
CA LEU A 218 11.19 2.55 -7.58
C LEU A 218 11.35 1.39 -8.58
N ALA A 219 10.25 0.75 -8.99
CA ALA A 219 10.29 -0.35 -9.94
C ALA A 219 10.79 0.09 -11.31
N HIS A 220 10.37 1.27 -11.80
CA HIS A 220 10.86 1.81 -13.06
C HIS A 220 12.35 2.18 -12.99
N MET A 221 12.79 2.80 -11.88
CA MET A 221 14.21 3.08 -11.65
C MET A 221 15.04 1.80 -11.56
N GLY A 222 14.53 0.76 -10.89
CA GLY A 222 15.15 -0.55 -10.80
C GLY A 222 15.24 -1.25 -12.17
N GLY A 223 14.17 -1.18 -12.97
CA GLY A 223 14.16 -1.70 -14.34
C GLY A 223 15.21 -1.05 -15.22
N TYR A 224 15.36 0.28 -15.11
CA TYR A 224 16.44 1.01 -15.78
C TYR A 224 17.83 0.56 -15.31
N ALA A 225 18.01 0.32 -14.01
CA ALA A 225 19.27 -0.18 -13.47
C ALA A 225 19.63 -1.55 -14.06
N VAL A 226 18.66 -2.47 -14.10
CA VAL A 226 18.83 -3.82 -14.67
C VAL A 226 19.16 -3.74 -16.16
N GLN A 227 18.41 -2.94 -16.93
CA GLN A 227 18.67 -2.74 -18.35
C GLN A 227 20.07 -2.15 -18.58
N SER A 228 20.42 -1.08 -17.86
CA SER A 228 21.72 -0.41 -17.98
C SER A 228 22.86 -1.36 -17.65
N PHE A 229 22.72 -2.18 -16.62
CA PHE A 229 23.69 -3.20 -16.26
C PHE A 229 23.82 -4.27 -17.35
N ALA A 230 22.71 -4.80 -17.86
CA ALA A 230 22.71 -5.82 -18.91
C ALA A 230 23.37 -5.32 -20.21
N GLU A 231 23.03 -4.11 -20.65
CA GLU A 231 23.63 -3.49 -21.84
C GLU A 231 25.15 -3.30 -21.66
N ARG A 232 25.63 -3.05 -20.43
CA ARG A 232 27.06 -2.93 -20.10
C ARG A 232 27.78 -4.25 -20.12
N VAL A 233 27.19 -5.29 -19.52
CA VAL A 233 27.73 -6.66 -19.58
C VAL A 233 27.83 -7.12 -21.04
N ALA A 234 26.82 -6.84 -21.86
CA ALA A 234 26.85 -7.15 -23.29
C ALA A 234 27.93 -6.37 -24.05
N ALA A 235 28.14 -5.09 -23.71
CA ALA A 235 29.22 -4.29 -24.29
C ALA A 235 30.62 -4.81 -23.89
N LEU A 236 30.81 -5.15 -22.61
CA LEU A 236 32.02 -5.79 -22.09
C LEU A 236 32.31 -7.11 -22.80
N TRP A 237 31.29 -7.95 -22.95
CA TRP A 237 31.41 -9.23 -23.64
C TRP A 237 31.87 -9.06 -25.10
N ARG A 238 31.28 -8.10 -25.83
CA ARG A 238 31.70 -7.77 -27.20
C ARG A 238 33.14 -7.27 -27.27
N ARG A 239 33.62 -6.55 -26.25
CA ARG A 239 34.99 -6.01 -26.18
C ARG A 239 36.01 -6.92 -25.50
N ARG A 240 35.65 -8.16 -25.12
CA ARG A 240 36.52 -9.08 -24.35
C ARG A 240 37.88 -9.39 -24.98
N GLN A 241 38.02 -9.19 -26.29
CA GLN A 241 39.27 -9.39 -27.03
C GLN A 241 40.21 -8.19 -26.96
N GLN A 242 39.70 -6.97 -26.81
CA GLN A 242 40.52 -5.75 -26.83
C GLN A 242 41.27 -5.55 -25.52
N ARG A 243 40.69 -5.98 -24.38
CA ARG A 243 41.27 -5.92 -23.01
C ARG A 243 42.01 -4.62 -22.71
N ASP A 244 41.49 -3.50 -23.20
CA ASP A 244 42.06 -2.18 -22.99
C ASP A 244 41.74 -1.65 -21.58
N ARG A 245 42.28 -0.48 -21.24
CA ARG A 245 41.99 0.19 -19.96
C ARG A 245 40.48 0.41 -19.76
N ALA A 246 39.76 0.80 -20.82
CA ALA A 246 38.33 1.03 -20.77
C ALA A 246 37.53 -0.24 -20.42
N PHE A 247 37.94 -1.40 -20.94
CA PHE A 247 37.37 -2.70 -20.59
C PHE A 247 37.53 -2.99 -19.09
N PHE A 248 38.74 -2.87 -18.53
CA PHE A 248 38.98 -3.16 -17.12
C PHE A 248 38.25 -2.21 -16.18
N GLU A 249 38.13 -0.93 -16.54
CA GLU A 249 37.38 0.06 -15.77
C GLU A 249 35.88 -0.26 -15.77
N ALA A 250 35.30 -0.59 -16.93
CA ALA A 250 33.90 -0.99 -17.03
C ALA A 250 33.62 -2.31 -16.30
N LEU A 251 34.54 -3.28 -16.36
CA LEU A 251 34.47 -4.54 -15.61
C LEU A 251 34.50 -4.27 -14.10
N SER A 252 35.39 -3.40 -13.64
CA SER A 252 35.50 -3.01 -12.22
C SER A 252 34.19 -2.40 -11.72
N VAL A 253 33.57 -1.50 -12.49
CA VAL A 253 32.27 -0.91 -12.12
C VAL A 253 31.18 -1.98 -12.03
N ALA A 254 31.11 -2.90 -13.00
CA ALA A 254 30.13 -3.98 -12.96
C ALA A 254 30.32 -4.90 -11.75
N LEU A 255 31.58 -5.24 -11.42
CA LEU A 255 31.91 -6.05 -10.25
C LEU A 255 31.58 -5.34 -8.95
N VAL A 256 31.89 -4.04 -8.82
CA VAL A 256 31.55 -3.25 -7.62
C VAL A 256 30.03 -3.20 -7.41
N VAL A 257 29.26 -3.00 -8.48
CA VAL A 257 27.78 -3.01 -8.39
C VAL A 257 27.29 -4.41 -7.96
N LEU A 258 27.81 -5.48 -8.56
CA LEU A 258 27.42 -6.85 -8.23
C LEU A 258 27.75 -7.20 -6.77
N VAL A 259 28.98 -6.93 -6.33
CA VAL A 259 29.42 -7.14 -4.94
C VAL A 259 28.58 -6.30 -3.99
N GLY A 260 28.29 -5.05 -4.34
CA GLY A 260 27.40 -4.18 -3.57
C GLY A 260 26.01 -4.80 -3.38
N VAL A 261 25.37 -5.24 -4.47
CA VAL A 261 24.05 -5.90 -4.42
C VAL A 261 24.06 -7.15 -3.54
N ILE A 262 25.09 -8.00 -3.66
CA ILE A 262 25.24 -9.21 -2.84
C ILE A 262 25.43 -8.85 -1.37
N ALA A 263 26.37 -7.95 -1.06
CA ALA A 263 26.66 -7.52 0.30
C ALA A 263 25.43 -6.90 0.97
N PHE A 264 24.71 -6.02 0.26
CA PHE A 264 23.45 -5.45 0.74
C PHE A 264 22.39 -6.54 0.96
N GLY A 265 22.27 -7.52 0.06
CA GLY A 265 21.38 -8.66 0.23
C GLY A 265 21.65 -9.46 1.52
N MET A 266 22.92 -9.65 1.88
CA MET A 266 23.33 -10.33 3.10
C MET A 266 23.01 -9.52 4.37
N VAL A 267 23.04 -8.19 4.31
CA VAL A 267 22.76 -7.30 5.46
C VAL A 267 21.25 -7.15 5.73
N ARG A 268 20.39 -7.40 4.73
CA ARG A 268 18.94 -7.24 4.84
C ARG A 268 18.35 -7.93 6.08
N LEU A 269 18.62 -9.22 6.26
CA LEU A 269 17.98 -10.03 7.31
C LEU A 269 18.45 -9.62 8.72
N PRO A 270 19.76 -9.44 9.00
CA PRO A 270 20.22 -8.86 10.26
C PRO A 270 19.56 -7.50 10.55
N LEU A 271 19.53 -6.60 9.57
CA LEU A 271 18.93 -5.28 9.71
C LEU A 271 17.43 -5.37 10.04
N GLN A 272 16.70 -6.25 9.36
CA GLN A 272 15.27 -6.48 9.61
C GLN A 272 15.00 -6.98 11.03
N ARG A 273 15.79 -7.94 11.51
CA ARG A 273 15.65 -8.49 12.87
C ARG A 273 15.97 -7.44 13.94
N SER A 274 16.99 -6.62 13.72
CA SER A 274 17.36 -5.53 14.63
C SER A 274 16.29 -4.43 14.70
N LEU A 275 15.71 -4.04 13.57
CA LEU A 275 14.73 -2.97 13.52
C LEU A 275 13.32 -3.44 13.93
N LEU A 276 13.01 -4.73 13.77
CA LEU A 276 11.66 -5.28 13.94
C LEU A 276 11.66 -6.63 14.68
N PRO A 277 12.03 -6.66 15.96
CA PRO A 277 12.15 -7.91 16.72
C PRO A 277 10.85 -8.72 16.79
N ASN A 278 9.70 -8.05 16.76
CA ASN A 278 8.38 -8.68 16.82
C ASN A 278 7.78 -9.00 15.45
N TYR A 279 8.52 -8.79 14.36
CA TYR A 279 8.00 -9.02 13.01
C TYR A 279 7.93 -10.49 12.65
N VAL A 280 8.89 -11.26 13.14
CA VAL A 280 8.95 -12.69 12.86
C VAL A 280 7.88 -13.41 13.68
N ARG A 281 7.18 -14.36 13.06
CA ARG A 281 6.16 -15.17 13.73
C ARG A 281 6.78 -15.87 14.94
N THR A 282 6.13 -15.75 16.09
CA THR A 282 6.58 -16.36 17.35
C THR A 282 6.06 -17.78 17.56
N GLY A 283 5.14 -18.24 16.72
CA GLY A 283 4.54 -19.56 16.80
C GLY A 283 4.17 -20.09 15.42
N ASP A 284 4.18 -21.41 15.30
CA ASP A 284 3.79 -22.12 14.09
C ASP A 284 2.32 -21.84 13.76
N ARG A 285 2.04 -21.66 12.47
CA ARG A 285 0.68 -21.42 11.98
C ARG A 285 0.34 -22.42 10.87
N PRO A 286 -0.72 -23.24 11.03
CA PRO A 286 -1.19 -24.10 9.97
C PRO A 286 -1.72 -23.24 8.82
N MET A 287 -1.42 -23.66 7.59
CA MET A 287 -1.82 -22.99 6.34
C MET A 287 -2.65 -23.96 5.51
N VAL A 288 -3.67 -23.43 4.83
CA VAL A 288 -4.54 -24.22 3.96
C VAL A 288 -4.33 -23.79 2.52
N TRP A 289 -3.99 -24.75 1.67
CA TRP A 289 -3.97 -24.54 0.23
C TRP A 289 -5.39 -24.64 -0.32
N VAL A 290 -5.77 -23.69 -1.16
CA VAL A 290 -7.01 -23.71 -1.94
C VAL A 290 -6.63 -23.45 -3.39
N ASP A 291 -7.05 -24.32 -4.29
CA ASP A 291 -6.76 -24.16 -5.71
C ASP A 291 -7.43 -22.88 -6.25
N ALA A 292 -6.64 -22.05 -6.94
CA ALA A 292 -7.17 -20.91 -7.67
C ALA A 292 -7.89 -21.37 -8.95
N PRO A 293 -8.80 -20.56 -9.52
CA PRO A 293 -9.49 -20.85 -10.79
C PRO A 293 -8.55 -20.68 -12.01
N VAL A 294 -7.41 -21.36 -11.97
CA VAL A 294 -6.37 -21.42 -13.00
C VAL A 294 -6.17 -22.89 -13.38
N PRO A 295 -5.52 -23.19 -14.52
CA PRO A 295 -5.23 -24.56 -14.89
C PRO A 295 -4.50 -25.34 -13.78
N GLU A 296 -4.88 -26.61 -13.58
CA GLU A 296 -4.42 -27.44 -12.46
C GLU A 296 -2.89 -27.51 -12.35
N PHE A 297 -2.18 -27.59 -13.49
CA PHE A 297 -0.73 -27.64 -13.50
C PHE A 297 -0.10 -26.38 -12.85
N ALA A 298 -0.73 -25.21 -12.99
CA ALA A 298 -0.24 -23.98 -12.38
C ALA A 298 -0.39 -24.01 -10.86
N ASN A 299 -1.53 -24.52 -10.34
CA ASN A 299 -1.72 -24.74 -8.90
C ASN A 299 -0.66 -25.72 -8.35
N LYS A 300 -0.42 -26.84 -9.04
CA LYS A 300 0.60 -27.82 -8.65
C LYS A 300 2.00 -27.22 -8.57
N ILE A 301 2.40 -26.45 -9.60
CA ILE A 301 3.70 -25.77 -9.62
C ILE A 301 3.80 -24.76 -8.48
N MET A 302 2.79 -23.90 -8.30
CA MET A 302 2.79 -22.88 -7.25
C MET A 302 2.83 -23.49 -5.85
N ARG A 303 2.05 -24.54 -5.60
CA ARG A 303 2.07 -25.25 -4.32
C ARG A 303 3.45 -25.88 -4.06
N ALA A 304 4.01 -26.58 -5.04
CA ALA A 304 5.29 -27.26 -4.90
C ALA A 304 6.47 -26.30 -4.68
N LEU A 305 6.48 -25.15 -5.35
CA LEU A 305 7.59 -24.21 -5.30
C LEU A 305 7.45 -23.15 -4.21
N CYS A 306 6.23 -22.80 -3.81
CA CYS A 306 5.96 -21.60 -3.01
C CYS A 306 5.07 -21.86 -1.80
N PHE A 307 4.65 -23.09 -1.50
CA PHE A 307 3.75 -23.36 -0.37
C PHE A 307 4.24 -24.48 0.53
N VAL A 308 3.99 -24.33 1.83
CA VAL A 308 4.12 -25.38 2.84
C VAL A 308 2.93 -25.30 3.80
N ASP A 309 2.48 -26.43 4.32
CA ASP A 309 1.24 -26.49 5.12
C ASP A 309 1.40 -25.90 6.54
N VAL A 310 2.63 -25.56 6.96
CA VAL A 310 2.90 -24.91 8.24
C VAL A 310 3.92 -23.78 8.06
N ALA A 311 3.50 -22.55 8.36
CA ALA A 311 4.41 -21.42 8.49
C ALA A 311 5.05 -21.46 9.88
N ARG A 312 6.31 -21.90 9.93
CA ARG A 312 7.07 -22.12 11.16
C ARG A 312 7.44 -20.80 11.83
N ALA A 313 7.49 -20.84 13.16
CA ALA A 313 8.02 -19.77 13.98
C ALA A 313 9.48 -19.47 13.61
N TYR A 314 9.86 -18.21 13.67
CA TYR A 314 11.24 -17.74 13.46
C TYR A 314 11.86 -18.03 12.07
N GLN A 315 11.07 -18.57 11.14
CA GLN A 315 11.47 -18.82 9.76
C GLN A 315 11.04 -17.67 8.84
N ASP A 316 11.97 -17.23 7.98
CA ASP A 316 11.70 -16.30 6.90
C ASP A 316 11.36 -17.09 5.62
N TYR A 317 10.41 -16.56 4.84
CA TYR A 317 9.96 -17.18 3.60
C TYR A 317 10.05 -16.18 2.45
N GLY A 318 10.14 -16.70 1.22
CA GLY A 318 10.11 -15.87 0.03
C GLY A 318 8.79 -15.09 -0.11
N THR A 319 8.83 -13.96 -0.82
CA THR A 319 7.66 -13.07 -1.00
C THR A 319 6.42 -13.77 -1.54
N CYS A 320 6.58 -14.74 -2.45
CA CYS A 320 5.47 -15.53 -2.98
C CYS A 320 4.82 -16.39 -1.90
N THR A 321 5.63 -17.10 -1.12
CA THR A 321 5.16 -17.92 0.01
C THR A 321 4.47 -17.08 1.08
N GLU A 322 5.03 -15.93 1.44
CA GLU A 322 4.41 -14.99 2.37
C GLU A 322 3.07 -14.44 1.88
N ALA A 323 2.96 -14.18 0.57
CA ALA A 323 1.71 -13.76 -0.04
C ALA A 323 0.67 -14.88 0.02
N LEU A 324 1.05 -16.12 -0.31
CA LEU A 324 0.16 -17.28 -0.24
C LEU A 324 -0.28 -17.55 1.21
N PHE A 325 0.64 -17.51 2.18
CA PHE A 325 0.30 -17.64 3.61
C PHE A 325 -0.68 -16.59 4.11
N HIS A 326 -0.62 -15.38 3.56
CA HIS A 326 -1.59 -14.34 3.89
C HIS A 326 -2.99 -14.70 3.40
N GLU A 327 -3.11 -15.16 2.16
CA GLU A 327 -4.39 -15.55 1.54
C GLU A 327 -4.91 -16.91 2.05
N SER A 328 -4.02 -17.76 2.55
CA SER A 328 -4.35 -19.06 3.17
C SER A 328 -4.89 -18.95 4.60
N GLN A 329 -5.06 -17.74 5.12
CA GLN A 329 -5.75 -17.54 6.41
C GLN A 329 -7.26 -17.71 6.21
N TYR A 330 -7.82 -18.76 6.82
CA TYR A 330 -9.24 -19.11 6.70
C TYR A 330 -9.95 -18.84 8.03
N PHE A 331 -11.25 -18.54 7.98
CA PHE A 331 -12.04 -18.34 9.20
C PHE A 331 -12.67 -19.67 9.66
N GLU A 332 -11.88 -20.49 10.35
CA GLU A 332 -12.23 -21.86 10.75
C GLU A 332 -13.56 -21.95 11.52
N ALA A 333 -13.79 -21.04 12.46
CA ALA A 333 -14.94 -21.06 13.35
C ALA A 333 -16.21 -20.47 12.72
N VAL A 334 -16.15 -19.97 11.48
CA VAL A 334 -17.23 -19.16 10.91
C VAL A 334 -18.56 -19.91 10.79
N GLU A 335 -18.54 -21.16 10.33
CA GLU A 335 -19.77 -21.96 10.18
C GLU A 335 -20.39 -22.27 11.54
N LYS A 336 -19.58 -22.61 12.55
CA LYS A 336 -20.07 -22.86 13.92
C LYS A 336 -20.69 -21.60 14.54
N LEU A 337 -20.08 -20.43 14.30
CA LEU A 337 -20.63 -19.15 14.74
C LEU A 337 -21.95 -18.85 14.02
N ALA A 338 -22.02 -19.08 12.70
CA ALA A 338 -23.22 -18.86 11.90
C ALA A 338 -24.36 -19.81 12.29
N ASP A 339 -24.05 -21.09 12.53
CA ASP A 339 -24.99 -22.10 13.01
C ASP A 339 -25.58 -21.71 14.37
N PHE A 340 -24.72 -21.30 15.31
CA PHE A 340 -25.17 -20.81 16.61
C PHE A 340 -26.12 -19.62 16.45
N VAL A 341 -25.75 -18.62 15.63
CA VAL A 341 -26.61 -17.46 15.34
C VAL A 341 -27.94 -17.92 14.74
N ARG A 342 -27.93 -18.81 13.75
CA ARG A 342 -29.13 -19.30 13.06
C ARG A 342 -30.08 -20.02 14.02
N GLN A 343 -29.55 -20.82 14.93
CA GLN A 343 -30.34 -21.60 15.90
C GLN A 343 -30.89 -20.74 17.05
N ASN A 344 -30.23 -19.64 17.39
CA ASN A 344 -30.55 -18.82 18.56
C ASN A 344 -31.16 -17.45 18.22
N THR A 345 -31.56 -17.24 16.97
CA THR A 345 -32.28 -16.03 16.55
C THR A 345 -33.39 -16.34 15.56
N HIS A 346 -34.46 -15.56 15.60
CA HIS A 346 -35.51 -15.56 14.59
C HIS A 346 -35.02 -14.89 13.29
N PRO A 347 -35.48 -15.29 12.08
CA PRO A 347 -35.09 -14.65 10.82
C PRO A 347 -35.33 -13.12 10.75
N ALA A 348 -36.30 -12.62 11.52
CA ALA A 348 -36.59 -11.18 11.62
C ALA A 348 -35.66 -10.42 12.58
N GLN A 349 -34.86 -11.13 13.38
CA GLN A 349 -33.87 -10.52 14.27
C GLN A 349 -32.59 -10.16 13.51
N THR A 350 -31.88 -9.18 14.05
CA THR A 350 -30.60 -8.69 13.54
C THR A 350 -29.45 -9.12 14.45
N ILE A 351 -28.25 -9.13 13.89
CA ILE A 351 -27.02 -9.27 14.67
C ILE A 351 -26.12 -8.03 14.52
N PHE A 352 -25.27 -7.79 15.50
CA PHE A 352 -24.26 -6.73 15.47
C PHE A 352 -22.88 -7.32 15.77
N GLY A 353 -21.78 -6.66 15.39
CA GLY A 353 -20.46 -7.13 15.79
C GLY A 353 -19.28 -6.54 15.01
N ASP A 354 -18.14 -7.22 15.10
CA ASP A 354 -16.90 -6.79 14.47
C ASP A 354 -16.95 -6.80 12.94
N SER A 355 -16.47 -5.71 12.33
CA SER A 355 -16.44 -5.50 10.88
C SER A 355 -15.72 -6.58 10.07
N SER A 356 -14.83 -7.35 10.72
CA SER A 356 -14.05 -8.41 10.07
C SER A 356 -14.75 -9.77 10.06
N SER A 357 -15.83 -9.96 10.83
CA SER A 357 -16.48 -11.26 11.03
C SER A 357 -18.01 -11.22 10.97
N ALA A 358 -18.65 -10.20 11.55
CA ALA A 358 -20.09 -10.14 11.72
C ALA A 358 -20.86 -10.18 10.39
N GLY A 359 -20.37 -9.48 9.36
CA GLY A 359 -21.03 -9.49 8.04
C GLY A 359 -21.07 -10.87 7.40
N LEU A 360 -19.98 -11.64 7.46
CA LEU A 360 -19.93 -13.00 6.93
C LEU A 360 -20.80 -13.96 7.76
N ILE A 361 -20.76 -13.84 9.08
CA ILE A 361 -21.60 -14.64 9.99
C ILE A 361 -23.09 -14.35 9.74
N ALA A 362 -23.46 -13.08 9.56
CA ALA A 362 -24.83 -12.68 9.24
C ALA A 362 -25.30 -13.31 7.92
N LEU A 363 -24.46 -13.22 6.88
CA LEU A 363 -24.76 -13.80 5.57
C LEU A 363 -24.98 -15.32 5.66
N LEU A 364 -24.05 -16.05 6.28
CA LEU A 364 -24.15 -17.52 6.43
C LEU A 364 -25.33 -17.93 7.32
N ALA A 365 -25.62 -17.17 8.37
CA ALA A 365 -26.75 -17.44 9.26
C ALA A 365 -28.11 -17.05 8.64
N GLY A 366 -28.13 -16.33 7.51
CA GLY A 366 -29.35 -15.76 6.93
C GLY A 366 -29.97 -14.71 7.85
N ARG A 367 -29.16 -13.78 8.37
CA ARG A 367 -29.57 -12.67 9.26
C ARG A 367 -29.14 -11.33 8.70
N ARG A 368 -29.83 -10.27 9.10
CA ARG A 368 -29.46 -8.89 8.78
C ARG A 368 -28.52 -8.32 9.86
N LEU A 369 -27.70 -7.38 9.45
CA LEU A 369 -26.93 -6.56 10.39
C LEU A 369 -27.81 -5.49 11.02
N ALA A 370 -27.60 -5.20 12.30
CA ALA A 370 -28.28 -4.11 12.99
C ALA A 370 -27.96 -2.78 12.29
N ALA A 371 -29.01 -1.99 12.02
CA ALA A 371 -28.93 -0.75 11.25
C ALA A 371 -28.26 -0.88 9.85
N ASP A 372 -28.22 -2.11 9.29
CA ASP A 372 -27.52 -2.43 8.04
C ASP A 372 -26.04 -1.99 8.03
N GLU A 373 -25.41 -2.00 9.21
CA GLU A 373 -24.09 -1.42 9.40
C GLU A 373 -23.01 -2.51 9.51
N ALA A 374 -22.17 -2.61 8.49
CA ALA A 374 -21.04 -3.53 8.46
C ALA A 374 -19.73 -2.93 8.98
N ASP A 375 -19.56 -1.60 8.93
CA ASP A 375 -18.31 -0.94 9.30
C ASP A 375 -18.29 -0.47 10.76
N THR A 376 -17.91 -1.39 11.64
CA THR A 376 -17.65 -1.14 13.06
C THR A 376 -16.17 -0.87 13.36
N ASN A 377 -15.40 -0.37 12.39
CA ASN A 377 -13.99 -0.05 12.60
C ASN A 377 -13.84 1.02 13.70
N VAL A 378 -13.03 0.71 14.72
CA VAL A 378 -12.73 1.60 15.87
C VAL A 378 -12.29 3.00 15.44
N MET A 379 -11.62 3.12 14.29
CA MET A 379 -11.13 4.41 13.79
C MET A 379 -12.26 5.35 13.41
N ARG A 380 -13.41 4.83 12.97
CA ARG A 380 -14.60 5.62 12.68
C ARG A 380 -15.09 6.32 13.94
N PHE A 381 -15.21 5.58 15.04
CA PHE A 381 -15.65 6.13 16.33
C PHE A 381 -14.61 7.06 16.95
N ARG A 382 -13.33 6.67 16.94
CA ARG A 382 -12.25 7.52 17.51
C ARG A 382 -12.00 8.81 16.73
N SER A 383 -12.43 8.90 15.48
CA SER A 383 -12.37 10.15 14.71
C SER A 383 -13.40 11.19 15.15
N GLY A 384 -14.39 10.80 15.97
CA GLY A 384 -15.48 11.67 16.43
C GLY A 384 -16.60 11.89 15.41
N ILE A 385 -16.41 11.49 14.14
CA ILE A 385 -17.42 11.66 13.08
C ILE A 385 -18.66 10.81 13.32
N THR A 386 -18.49 9.66 13.96
CA THR A 386 -19.61 8.82 14.40
C THR A 386 -19.57 8.76 15.92
N PRO A 387 -20.36 9.61 16.61
CA PRO A 387 -20.47 9.55 18.06
C PRO A 387 -20.94 8.15 18.49
N VAL A 388 -20.22 7.55 19.43
CA VAL A 388 -20.48 6.16 19.85
C VAL A 388 -21.89 6.00 20.42
N GLN A 389 -22.36 6.98 21.20
CA GLN A 389 -23.69 6.95 21.82
C GLN A 389 -24.81 7.02 20.78
N ASP A 390 -24.66 7.88 19.77
CA ASP A 390 -25.63 7.95 18.67
C ASP A 390 -25.67 6.64 17.90
N PHE A 391 -24.50 6.05 17.68
CA PHE A 391 -24.40 4.75 17.04
C PHE A 391 -25.08 3.64 17.83
N ILE A 392 -24.78 3.53 19.13
CA ILE A 392 -25.39 2.55 20.05
C ILE A 392 -26.92 2.69 20.02
N ARG A 393 -27.46 3.90 20.13
CA ARG A 393 -28.91 4.14 20.05
C ARG A 393 -29.56 3.63 18.76
N ARG A 394 -28.85 3.65 17.63
CA ARG A 394 -29.36 3.12 16.36
C ARG A 394 -29.33 1.60 16.28
N VAL A 395 -28.31 0.97 16.85
CA VAL A 395 -28.16 -0.50 16.79
C VAL A 395 -28.91 -1.22 17.90
N ASP A 396 -29.18 -0.55 19.02
CA ASP A 396 -30.00 -1.05 20.13
C ASP A 396 -31.50 -1.01 19.79
N ASP A 397 -31.88 -1.79 18.79
CA ASP A 397 -33.24 -2.03 18.35
C ASP A 397 -33.76 -3.33 19.01
N PRO A 398 -35.06 -3.46 19.35
CA PRO A 398 -35.62 -4.69 19.91
C PRO A 398 -35.36 -5.96 19.07
N ARG A 399 -35.09 -5.82 17.77
CA ARG A 399 -34.72 -6.92 16.87
C ARG A 399 -33.27 -7.37 17.04
N LEU A 400 -32.41 -6.59 17.69
CA LEU A 400 -31.03 -7.00 17.97
C LEU A 400 -31.02 -8.18 18.96
N GLY A 401 -30.80 -9.38 18.44
CA GLY A 401 -30.80 -10.61 19.23
C GLY A 401 -29.42 -10.96 19.80
N LEU A 402 -28.38 -10.84 18.97
CA LEU A 402 -27.02 -11.27 19.30
C LEU A 402 -25.96 -10.22 18.91
N VAL A 403 -24.89 -10.16 19.69
CA VAL A 403 -23.67 -9.39 19.38
C VAL A 403 -22.45 -10.30 19.30
N VAL A 404 -21.72 -10.22 18.19
CA VAL A 404 -20.50 -10.99 17.92
C VAL A 404 -19.27 -10.13 18.21
N VAL A 405 -18.42 -10.60 19.11
CA VAL A 405 -17.26 -9.87 19.60
C VAL A 405 -15.99 -10.72 19.45
N SER A 406 -14.92 -10.12 18.93
CA SER A 406 -13.57 -10.68 18.94
C SER A 406 -12.79 -10.23 20.17
N GLY A 407 -11.90 -11.10 20.64
CA GLY A 407 -11.03 -10.76 21.75
C GLY A 407 -10.08 -11.88 22.13
N ARG A 408 -9.63 -11.83 23.38
CA ARG A 408 -8.78 -12.85 23.98
C ARG A 408 -9.17 -13.09 25.42
N GLU A 409 -9.14 -14.34 25.84
CA GLU A 409 -9.21 -14.69 27.25
C GLU A 409 -7.79 -14.77 27.82
N GLN A 410 -7.51 -13.94 28.82
CA GLN A 410 -6.22 -13.92 29.52
C GLN A 410 -6.43 -14.27 30.99
N ARG A 411 -5.54 -15.05 31.60
CA ARG A 411 -5.56 -15.20 33.06
C ARG A 411 -4.95 -13.96 33.70
N GLY A 412 -5.71 -13.32 34.58
CA GLY A 412 -5.25 -12.24 35.44
C GLY A 412 -4.20 -12.71 36.44
N LYS A 413 -3.60 -11.76 37.16
CA LYS A 413 -2.62 -12.07 38.23
C LYS A 413 -3.22 -12.90 39.37
N ASP A 414 -4.53 -12.80 39.55
CA ASP A 414 -5.34 -13.54 40.52
C ASP A 414 -5.80 -14.92 40.00
N GLY A 415 -5.36 -15.33 38.80
CA GLY A 415 -5.76 -16.56 38.13
C GLY A 415 -7.16 -16.53 37.50
N ARG A 416 -7.92 -15.44 37.67
CA ARG A 416 -9.26 -15.30 37.07
C ARG A 416 -9.15 -15.03 35.58
N ALA A 417 -10.09 -15.56 34.81
CA ALA A 417 -10.19 -15.26 33.39
C ALA A 417 -10.66 -13.81 33.19
N VAL A 418 -9.84 -13.01 32.52
CA VAL A 418 -10.12 -11.64 32.11
C VAL A 418 -10.26 -11.62 30.59
N ARG A 419 -11.43 -11.19 30.12
CA ARG A 419 -11.67 -11.01 28.69
C ARG A 419 -11.16 -9.65 28.24
N ARG A 420 -10.27 -9.65 27.26
CA ARG A 420 -9.80 -8.44 26.59
C ARG A 420 -10.41 -8.40 25.19
N PHE A 421 -11.39 -7.52 25.00
CA PHE A 421 -12.02 -7.32 23.70
C PHE A 421 -11.12 -6.56 22.73
N ASP A 422 -11.20 -6.97 21.47
CA ASP A 422 -10.62 -6.28 20.33
C ASP A 422 -11.72 -5.44 19.62
N GLY A 423 -11.36 -4.77 18.51
CA GLY A 423 -12.34 -4.09 17.67
C GLY A 423 -13.21 -3.06 18.41
N PHE A 424 -14.48 -2.94 18.01
CA PHE A 424 -15.39 -1.93 18.57
C PHE A 424 -15.59 -2.11 20.09
N ALA A 425 -15.65 -3.36 20.56
CA ALA A 425 -15.84 -3.71 21.96
C ALA A 425 -14.63 -3.38 22.85
N SER A 426 -13.48 -3.06 22.26
CA SER A 426 -12.34 -2.49 23.00
C SER A 426 -12.64 -1.09 23.57
N MET A 427 -13.64 -0.38 23.03
CA MET A 427 -14.04 0.95 23.50
C MET A 427 -14.92 0.85 24.77
N PRO A 428 -14.69 1.71 25.78
CA PRO A 428 -15.43 1.65 27.06
C PRO A 428 -16.95 1.71 26.91
N GLU A 429 -17.45 2.52 25.99
CA GLU A 429 -18.88 2.75 25.78
C GLU A 429 -19.57 1.50 25.22
N PHE A 430 -18.98 0.87 24.20
CA PHE A 430 -19.49 -0.39 23.65
C PHE A 430 -19.37 -1.54 24.66
N ARG A 431 -18.32 -1.56 25.47
CA ARG A 431 -18.16 -2.55 26.53
C ARG A 431 -19.27 -2.42 27.57
N ARG A 432 -19.54 -1.20 28.04
CA ARG A 432 -20.63 -0.93 28.98
C ARG A 432 -21.98 -1.36 28.39
N PHE A 433 -22.24 -1.00 27.14
CA PHE A 433 -23.45 -1.41 26.42
C PHE A 433 -23.62 -2.95 26.40
N LEU A 434 -22.54 -3.69 26.11
CA LEU A 434 -22.55 -5.15 26.15
C LEU A 434 -22.82 -5.69 27.55
N GLU A 435 -22.12 -5.18 28.57
CA GLU A 435 -22.22 -5.66 29.96
C GLU A 435 -23.59 -5.38 30.59
N GLU A 436 -24.19 -4.23 30.26
CA GLU A 436 -25.49 -3.82 30.80
C GLU A 436 -26.64 -4.60 30.13
N ASN A 437 -26.61 -4.77 28.81
CA ASN A 437 -27.77 -5.23 28.04
C ASN A 437 -27.68 -6.67 27.54
N PHE A 438 -26.49 -7.29 27.61
CA PHE A 438 -26.26 -8.62 27.07
C PHE A 438 -25.53 -9.53 28.07
N GLU A 439 -25.70 -10.83 27.88
CA GLU A 439 -25.01 -11.88 28.63
C GLU A 439 -24.23 -12.80 27.67
N PRO A 440 -23.09 -13.37 28.10
CA PRO A 440 -22.33 -14.31 27.28
C PRO A 440 -23.16 -15.56 26.98
N ALA A 441 -23.31 -15.92 25.70
CA ALA A 441 -24.11 -17.05 25.25
C ALA A 441 -23.27 -18.14 24.56
N PHE A 442 -22.18 -17.77 23.89
CA PHE A 442 -21.30 -18.71 23.20
C PHE A 442 -19.86 -18.20 23.17
N HIS A 443 -18.91 -19.12 23.20
CA HIS A 443 -17.48 -18.84 23.04
C HIS A 443 -16.86 -19.93 22.18
N ILE A 444 -16.04 -19.51 21.22
CA ILE A 444 -15.24 -20.42 20.41
C ILE A 444 -13.88 -19.79 20.14
N ARG A 445 -12.85 -20.63 20.20
CA ARG A 445 -11.49 -20.26 19.78
C ARG A 445 -11.28 -20.66 18.33
N ASP A 446 -10.98 -19.69 17.49
CA ASP A 446 -10.49 -19.87 16.14
C ASP A 446 -8.95 -19.90 16.15
N ARG A 447 -8.34 -20.93 15.53
CA ARG A 447 -6.88 -21.10 15.54
C ARG A 447 -6.16 -19.99 14.78
N THR A 448 -6.82 -19.36 13.81
CA THR A 448 -6.23 -18.35 12.93
C THR A 448 -6.58 -16.92 13.37
N LYS A 449 -7.82 -16.72 13.86
CA LYS A 449 -8.40 -15.40 14.15
C LYS A 449 -8.53 -15.06 15.64
N GLY A 450 -8.31 -16.02 16.55
CA GLY A 450 -8.37 -15.80 18.00
C GLY A 450 -9.71 -16.17 18.62
N ASP A 451 -10.04 -15.59 19.77
CA ASP A 451 -11.29 -15.91 20.48
C ASP A 451 -12.47 -15.07 19.96
N PHE A 452 -13.62 -15.73 19.80
CA PHE A 452 -14.89 -15.08 19.50
C PHE A 452 -15.91 -15.37 20.60
N PHE A 453 -16.64 -14.33 21.00
CA PHE A 453 -17.68 -14.37 22.00
C PHE A 453 -18.99 -13.90 21.36
N ILE A 454 -20.07 -14.63 21.58
CA ILE A 454 -21.42 -14.18 21.24
C ILE A 454 -22.15 -13.84 22.52
N TYR A 455 -22.74 -12.66 22.51
CA TYR A 455 -23.55 -12.09 23.58
C TYR A 455 -25.02 -12.11 23.16
N ARG A 456 -25.90 -12.58 24.03
CA ARG A 456 -27.36 -12.60 23.83
C ARG A 456 -28.00 -11.51 24.68
N ARG A 457 -29.05 -10.87 24.16
CA ARG A 457 -29.81 -9.86 24.91
C ARG A 457 -30.39 -10.47 26.19
N LYS A 458 -30.29 -9.74 27.31
CA LYS A 458 -30.83 -10.15 28.62
C LYS A 458 -32.36 -10.15 28.65
#